data_AF-A0A354Z9B9-F1
#
_entry.id   AF-A0A354Z9B9-F1
#
_cell.length_a   1.000
_cell.length_b   1.000
_cell.length_c   1.000
_cell.angle_alpha   90.00
_cell.angle_beta   90.00
_cell.angle_gamma   90.00
#
_symmetry.space_group_name_H-M   'P 1'
#
loop_
_entity.id
_entity.type
_entity.pdbx_description
1 polymer ?
#
loop_
_entity_poly.entity_id
_entity_poly.type
_entity_poly.pdbx_seq_one_letter_code
_entity_poly.pdbx_strand_id
1 'polypeptide(L)'
;MDEKNKEPRTLPQANEGQALPQDFRAVIMYGMSNQEALAVMKAIKAISSSMKDTAFAMTTKTNITWPLGQLIAELSAEHRMMKKWTETQREKPE
;
A
#
# COMPACT_ATOMS: atom_id res chain seq x y z
N MET A 1 16.80 30.18 -24.61
CA MET A 1 15.63 29.32 -24.33
C MET A 1 16.17 28.12 -23.58
N ASP A 2 16.07 28.17 -22.26
CA ASP A 2 16.69 27.21 -21.34
C ASP A 2 15.84 25.95 -21.22
N GLU A 3 16.22 24.92 -21.96
CA GLU A 3 15.67 23.57 -21.86
C GLU A 3 16.35 22.81 -20.71
N LYS A 4 16.29 23.38 -19.49
CA LYS A 4 16.87 22.77 -18.30
C LYS A 4 15.89 21.78 -17.66
N ASN A 5 16.32 20.53 -17.70
CA ASN A 5 16.27 19.61 -16.57
C ASN A 5 14.88 19.13 -16.12
N LYS A 6 14.26 18.23 -16.90
CA LYS A 6 13.36 17.22 -16.32
C LYS A 6 14.24 16.08 -15.79
N GLU A 7 14.64 16.19 -14.53
CA GLU A 7 15.25 15.07 -13.82
C GLU A 7 14.35 13.83 -13.99
N PRO A 8 14.89 12.68 -14.41
CA PRO A 8 14.13 11.45 -14.36
C PRO A 8 13.81 11.19 -12.89
N ARG A 9 12.52 11.11 -12.55
CA ARG A 9 12.07 10.67 -11.22
C ARG A 9 12.83 9.38 -10.90
N THR A 10 13.81 9.47 -10.00
CA THR A 10 14.58 8.33 -9.54
C THR A 10 13.57 7.37 -8.93
N LEU A 11 13.39 6.21 -9.57
CA LEU A 11 12.66 5.12 -8.95
C LEU A 11 13.33 4.86 -7.60
N PRO A 12 12.58 4.70 -6.49
CA PRO A 12 13.17 4.31 -5.23
C PRO A 12 14.02 3.07 -5.48
N GLN A 13 15.33 3.18 -5.27
CA GLN A 13 16.22 2.03 -5.38
C GLN A 13 15.69 0.99 -4.40
N ALA A 14 15.35 -0.19 -4.92
CA ALA A 14 14.90 -1.31 -4.11
C ALA A 14 16.00 -1.59 -3.09
N ASN A 15 15.77 -1.20 -1.83
CA ASN A 15 16.65 -1.59 -0.74
C ASN A 15 16.54 -3.11 -0.60
N GLU A 16 17.53 -3.82 -1.15
CA GLU A 16 17.82 -5.21 -0.85
C GLU A 16 18.05 -5.31 0.67
N GLY A 17 17.01 -5.66 1.44
CA GLY A 17 17.14 -5.90 2.88
C GLY A 17 16.12 -5.22 3.82
N GLN A 18 15.04 -4.62 3.33
CA GLN A 18 13.95 -4.26 4.25
C GLN A 18 13.22 -5.54 4.70
N ALA A 19 13.44 -5.96 5.94
CA ALA A 19 12.77 -7.10 6.54
C ALA A 19 11.25 -6.92 6.43
N LEU A 20 10.57 -7.90 5.83
CA LEU A 20 9.12 -7.90 5.73
C LEU A 20 8.54 -7.82 7.15
N PRO A 21 7.63 -6.88 7.43
CA PRO A 21 7.05 -6.75 8.75
C PRO A 21 6.25 -8.02 9.10
N GLN A 22 6.64 -8.71 10.17
CA GLN A 22 6.10 -10.02 10.56
C GLN A 22 4.58 -10.01 10.84
N ASP A 23 4.04 -8.86 11.26
CA ASP A 23 2.61 -8.67 11.55
C ASP A 23 1.85 -7.93 10.44
N PHE A 24 2.47 -7.71 9.28
CA PHE A 24 1.83 -7.02 8.16
C PHE A 24 1.14 -8.00 7.23
N ARG A 25 -0.16 -7.77 7.00
CA ARG A 25 -0.98 -8.56 6.07
C ARG A 25 -1.36 -7.67 4.90
N ALA A 26 -1.12 -8.16 3.70
CA ALA A 26 -1.49 -7.46 2.48
C ALA A 26 -2.25 -8.39 1.53
N VAL A 27 -3.23 -7.81 0.84
CA VAL A 27 -3.93 -8.44 -0.28
C VAL A 27 -3.69 -7.57 -1.50
N ILE A 28 -3.06 -8.16 -2.51
CA ILE A 28 -2.69 -7.48 -3.75
C ILE A 28 -3.62 -7.99 -4.86
N MET A 29 -4.28 -7.05 -5.54
CA MET A 29 -5.24 -7.32 -6.61
C MET A 29 -4.72 -6.75 -7.93
N TYR A 30 -5.13 -7.33 -9.07
CA TYR A 30 -4.81 -6.83 -10.40
C TYR A 30 -6.02 -6.96 -11.32
N GLY A 31 -6.27 -5.94 -12.14
CA GLY A 31 -7.27 -5.98 -13.21
C GLY A 31 -8.73 -6.05 -12.76
N MET A 32 -9.01 -5.90 -11.46
CA MET A 32 -10.38 -5.90 -10.95
C MET A 32 -11.04 -4.53 -11.11
N SER A 33 -12.34 -4.53 -11.37
CA SER A 33 -13.17 -3.33 -11.25
C SER A 33 -13.27 -2.86 -9.79
N ASN A 34 -13.68 -1.62 -9.60
CA ASN A 34 -13.91 -1.06 -8.25
C ASN A 34 -14.94 -1.87 -7.45
N GLN A 35 -15.98 -2.39 -8.12
CA GLN A 35 -17.02 -3.18 -7.47
C GLN A 35 -16.50 -4.54 -6.99
N GLU A 36 -15.70 -5.22 -7.82
CA GLU A 36 -15.07 -6.49 -7.47
C GLU A 36 -14.06 -6.31 -6.34
N ALA A 37 -13.20 -5.28 -6.41
CA ALA A 37 -12.24 -4.97 -5.37
C ALA A 37 -12.94 -4.71 -4.02
N LEU A 38 -14.03 -3.94 -4.01
CA LEU A 38 -14.85 -3.72 -2.82
C LEU A 38 -15.46 -5.00 -2.27
N ALA A 39 -15.94 -5.89 -3.13
CA ALA A 39 -16.49 -7.18 -2.71
C ALA A 39 -15.40 -8.07 -2.06
N VAL A 40 -14.22 -8.14 -2.66
CA VAL A 40 -13.06 -8.87 -2.12
C VAL A 40 -12.65 -8.32 -0.75
N MET A 41 -12.56 -6.99 -0.61
CA MET A 41 -12.24 -6.35 0.66
C MET A 41 -13.24 -6.73 1.76
N LYS A 42 -14.55 -6.67 1.45
CA LYS A 42 -15.61 -7.04 2.40
C LYS A 42 -15.52 -8.51 2.80
N ALA A 43 -15.34 -9.40 1.84
CA ALA A 43 -15.22 -10.84 2.08
C ALA A 43 -14.05 -11.15 3.01
N ILE A 44 -12.87 -10.57 2.76
CA ILE A 44 -11.67 -10.83 3.55
C ILE A 44 -11.80 -10.26 4.96
N LYS A 45 -12.33 -9.02 5.10
CA LYS A 45 -12.56 -8.41 6.41
C LYS A 45 -13.61 -9.14 7.26
N ALA A 46 -14.50 -9.92 6.63
CA ALA A 46 -15.51 -10.71 7.33
C ALA A 46 -14.96 -12.01 7.95
N ILE A 47 -13.78 -12.48 7.54
CA ILE A 47 -13.21 -13.76 8.01
C ILE A 47 -12.88 -13.72 9.51
N SER A 48 -12.23 -12.66 9.99
CA SER A 48 -11.92 -12.50 11.42
C SER A 48 -11.61 -11.06 11.81
N SER A 49 -11.62 -10.78 13.11
CA SER A 49 -11.19 -9.49 13.66
C SER A 49 -9.77 -9.11 13.24
N SER A 50 -8.86 -10.09 13.20
CA SER A 50 -7.47 -9.89 12.77
C SER A 50 -7.33 -9.49 11.30
N MET A 51 -8.34 -9.78 10.46
CA MET A 51 -8.33 -9.40 9.04
C MET A 51 -8.76 -7.96 8.80
N LYS A 52 -9.35 -7.28 9.81
CA LYS A 52 -9.76 -5.87 9.69
C LYS A 52 -8.58 -4.93 9.41
N ASP A 53 -7.40 -5.31 9.89
CA ASP A 53 -6.13 -4.59 9.74
C ASP A 53 -5.33 -4.95 8.48
N THR A 54 -5.90 -5.78 7.60
CA THR A 54 -5.25 -6.13 6.33
C THR A 54 -5.15 -4.90 5.42
N ALA A 55 -3.96 -4.66 4.87
CA ALA A 55 -3.76 -3.69 3.81
C ALA A 55 -4.23 -4.26 2.46
N PHE A 56 -4.88 -3.43 1.66
CA PHE A 56 -5.36 -3.81 0.33
C PHE A 56 -4.72 -2.89 -0.70
N ALA A 57 -4.26 -3.48 -1.81
CA ALA A 57 -3.63 -2.75 -2.90
C ALA A 57 -4.17 -3.23 -4.24
N MET A 58 -4.41 -2.27 -5.15
CA MET A 58 -4.59 -2.56 -6.56
C MET A 58 -3.26 -2.27 -7.26
N THR A 59 -2.75 -3.26 -7.98
CA THR A 59 -1.58 -3.04 -8.82
C THR A 59 -1.93 -2.11 -9.97
N THR A 60 -0.96 -1.27 -10.32
CA THR A 60 -1.04 -0.29 -11.39
C THR A 60 0.00 -0.63 -12.45
N LYS A 61 -0.07 0.03 -13.61
CA LYS A 61 0.95 -0.11 -14.64
C LYS A 61 2.37 0.21 -14.12
N THR A 62 2.47 1.01 -13.07
CA THR A 62 3.73 1.46 -12.48
C THR A 62 4.39 0.40 -11.61
N ASN A 63 3.60 -0.35 -10.82
CA ASN A 63 4.13 -1.24 -9.78
C ASN A 63 4.00 -2.74 -10.10
N ILE A 64 3.36 -3.11 -11.21
CA ILE A 64 3.16 -4.51 -11.60
C ILE A 64 4.48 -5.25 -11.91
N THR A 65 5.51 -4.51 -12.32
CA THR A 65 6.83 -5.07 -12.65
C THR A 65 7.79 -5.06 -11.46
N TRP A 66 7.37 -4.54 -10.30
CA TRP A 66 8.24 -4.45 -9.15
C TRP A 66 8.42 -5.82 -8.50
N PRO A 67 9.58 -6.07 -7.85
CA PRO A 67 9.71 -7.19 -6.95
C PRO A 67 8.61 -7.14 -5.89
N LEU A 68 7.94 -8.27 -5.67
CA LEU A 68 6.83 -8.35 -4.71
C LEU A 68 7.23 -7.84 -3.31
N GLY A 69 8.46 -8.12 -2.88
CA GLY A 69 8.99 -7.63 -1.60
C GLY A 69 9.06 -6.10 -1.51
N GLN A 70 9.40 -5.42 -2.61
CA GLN A 70 9.40 -3.95 -2.68
C GLN A 70 7.98 -3.40 -2.58
N LEU A 71 7.03 -4.00 -3.31
CA LEU A 71 5.63 -3.61 -3.26
C LEU A 71 5.06 -3.77 -1.83
N ILE A 72 5.36 -4.88 -1.16
CA ILE A 72 4.92 -5.12 0.21
C ILE A 72 5.55 -4.10 1.19
N ALA A 73 6.83 -3.77 1.01
CA ALA A 73 7.51 -2.78 1.85
C ALA A 73 6.85 -1.40 1.74
N GLU A 74 6.58 -0.93 0.52
CA GLU A 74 5.91 0.35 0.26
C GLU A 74 4.50 0.37 0.85
N LEU A 75 3.70 -0.67 0.61
CA LEU A 75 2.36 -0.81 1.18
C LEU A 75 2.38 -0.81 2.71
N SER A 76 3.39 -1.42 3.33
CA SER A 76 3.53 -1.42 4.79
C SER A 76 3.81 -0.03 5.35
N ALA A 77 4.59 0.78 4.64
CA ALA A 77 4.90 2.15 5.02
C ALA A 77 3.65 3.03 4.91
N GLU A 78 2.93 2.96 3.79
CA GLU A 78 1.68 3.69 3.56
C GLU A 78 0.61 3.32 4.59
N HIS A 79 0.42 2.03 4.85
CA HIS A 79 -0.57 1.56 5.81
C HIS A 79 -0.26 2.04 7.24
N ARG A 80 1.02 2.03 7.65
CA ARG A 80 1.45 2.60 8.95
C ARG A 80 1.19 4.10 9.03
N MET A 81 1.47 4.84 7.96
CA MET A 81 1.16 6.27 7.91
C MET A 81 -0.34 6.48 8.06
N MET A 82 -1.18 5.83 7.26
CA MET A 82 -2.64 6.00 7.32
C MET A 82 -3.22 5.69 8.71
N LYS A 83 -2.70 4.66 9.41
CA LYS A 83 -3.08 4.37 10.80
C LYS A 83 -2.75 5.54 11.74
N LYS A 84 -1.52 6.07 11.68
CA LYS A 84 -1.10 7.22 12.49
C LYS A 84 -1.95 8.45 12.23
N TRP A 85 -2.25 8.76 10.97
CA TRP A 85 -3.13 9.89 10.60
C TRP A 85 -4.55 9.72 11.15
N THR A 86 -5.09 8.49 11.14
CA THR A 86 -6.43 8.20 11.68
C THR A 86 -6.49 8.36 13.20
N GLU A 87 -5.43 7.98 13.90
CA GLU A 87 -5.29 8.14 15.35
C GLU A 87 -5.18 9.63 15.73
N THR A 88 -4.35 10.41 15.04
CA THR A 88 -4.19 11.85 15.29
C THR A 88 -5.46 12.66 15.02
N GLN A 89 -6.29 12.25 14.05
CA GLN A 89 -7.58 12.89 13.76
C GLN A 89 -8.66 12.54 14.79
N ARG A 90 -8.57 11.38 15.45
CA ARG A 90 -9.47 10.98 16.55
C ARG A 90 -9.18 11.71 17.86
N GLU A 91 -7.96 12.18 18.06
CA GLU A 91 -7.50 12.83 19.30
C GLU A 91 -7.63 14.36 19.31
N LYS A 92 -8.15 14.98 18.25
CA LYS A 92 -8.57 16.40 18.33
C LYS A 92 -10.01 16.45 18.86
N PRO A 93 -10.23 16.86 20.12
CA PRO A 93 -11.57 17.25 20.55
C PRO A 93 -11.94 18.55 19.82
N GLU A 94 -13.19 18.62 19.34
CA GLU A 94 -13.82 19.89 18.95
C GLU A 94 -13.88 20.87 20.13
#